data_AF-A0A117UXK1-F1
#
_entry.id   AF-A0A117UXK1-F1
#
_cell.length_a   1.000
_cell.length_b   1.000
_cell.length_c   1.000
_cell.angle_alpha   90.00
_cell.angle_beta   90.00
_cell.angle_gamma   90.00
#
_symmetry.space_group_name_H-M   'P 1'
#
loop_
_entity.id
_entity.type
_entity.pdbx_description
1 polymer ?
#
loop_
_entity_poly.entity_id
_entity_poly.type
_entity_poly.pdbx_seq_one_letter_code
_entity_poly.pdbx_strand_id
1 'polypeptide(L)'
;MGGKHLAQIGAIVFVALAITVALLGLDTKDSAPTDAVLTAPALSADTDPMARELQHCQMIGEAGARDTACLAAWAENRRRFLTPKSAAPIAAPAPSDPTATTSDKGL
;
A
#
# COMPACT_ATOMS: atom_id res chain seq x y z
N MET A 1 -39.25 -30.57 -5.20
CA MET A 1 -38.86 -29.88 -3.96
C MET A 1 -37.46 -29.30 -4.17
N GLY A 2 -37.28 -27.98 -4.16
CA GLY A 2 -35.97 -27.36 -4.46
C GLY A 2 -35.95 -25.82 -4.46
N GLY A 3 -37.11 -25.16 -4.57
CA GLY A 3 -37.19 -23.69 -4.60
C GLY A 3 -36.81 -22.98 -3.30
N LYS A 4 -36.89 -23.67 -2.15
CA LYS A 4 -36.58 -23.09 -0.82
C LYS A 4 -35.10 -22.72 -0.70
N HIS A 5 -34.20 -23.56 -1.22
CA HIS A 5 -32.76 -23.31 -1.14
C HIS A 5 -32.33 -22.19 -2.10
N LEU A 6 -32.92 -22.12 -3.29
CA LEU A 6 -32.63 -21.04 -4.25
C LEU A 6 -33.12 -19.68 -3.74
N ALA A 7 -34.32 -19.62 -3.14
CA ALA A 7 -34.83 -18.41 -2.51
C ALA A 7 -33.96 -17.96 -1.32
N GLN A 8 -33.49 -18.92 -0.52
CA GLN A 8 -32.62 -18.64 0.62
C GLN A 8 -31.23 -18.13 0.19
N ILE A 9 -30.64 -18.70 -0.86
CA ILE A 9 -29.36 -18.22 -1.42
C ILE A 9 -29.52 -16.80 -1.97
N GLY A 10 -30.59 -16.54 -2.73
CA GLY A 10 -30.86 -15.20 -3.26
C GLY A 10 -31.03 -14.15 -2.15
N ALA A 11 -31.76 -14.49 -1.08
CA ALA A 11 -31.93 -13.62 0.08
C ALA A 11 -30.60 -13.33 0.80
N ILE A 12 -29.75 -14.34 0.98
CA ILE A 12 -28.43 -14.18 1.63
C ILE A 12 -27.53 -13.27 0.79
N VAL A 13 -27.46 -13.47 -0.52
CA VAL A 13 -26.64 -12.62 -1.42
C VAL A 13 -27.12 -11.17 -1.42
N PHE A 14 -28.44 -10.95 -1.42
CA PHE A 14 -29.01 -9.60 -1.37
C PHE A 14 -28.71 -8.91 -0.03
N VAL A 15 -28.85 -9.61 1.10
CA VAL A 15 -28.52 -9.08 2.43
C VAL A 15 -27.03 -8.75 2.52
N ALA A 16 -26.15 -9.62 2.01
CA ALA A 16 -24.71 -9.36 1.98
C ALA A 16 -24.38 -8.10 1.16
N LEU A 17 -24.95 -7.97 -0.06
CA LEU A 17 -24.80 -6.77 -0.89
C LEU A 17 -25.33 -5.51 -0.19
N ALA A 18 -26.51 -5.59 0.44
CA ALA A 18 -27.08 -4.48 1.19
C ALA A 18 -26.19 -4.04 2.36
N ILE A 19 -25.57 -4.98 3.08
CA ILE A 19 -24.60 -4.69 4.15
C ILE A 19 -23.34 -4.03 3.57
N THR A 20 -22.77 -4.58 2.48
CA THR A 20 -21.60 -3.99 1.82
C THR A 20 -21.88 -2.57 1.36
N VAL A 21 -23.04 -2.33 0.74
CA VAL A 21 -23.48 -0.99 0.32
C VAL A 21 -23.76 -0.09 1.51
N ALA A 22 -24.32 -0.58 2.61
CA ALA A 22 -24.54 0.23 3.81
C ALA A 22 -23.22 0.67 4.46
N LEU A 23 -22.19 -0.18 4.44
CA LEU A 23 -20.85 0.14 4.90
C LEU A 23 -20.17 1.20 4.02
N LEU A 24 -20.41 1.17 2.70
CA LEU A 24 -19.82 2.13 1.74
C LEU A 24 -20.67 3.40 1.54
N GLY A 25 -21.98 3.31 1.75
CA GLY A 25 -22.97 4.33 1.40
C GLY A 25 -23.22 5.39 2.47
N LEU A 26 -22.63 5.21 3.66
CA LEU A 26 -22.68 6.21 4.73
C LEU A 26 -21.44 7.13 4.75
N ASP A 27 -20.40 6.83 3.97
CA ASP A 27 -19.14 7.59 3.98
C ASP A 27 -19.12 8.76 2.98
N THR A 28 -20.16 8.92 2.15
CA THR A 28 -20.20 9.97 1.11
C THR A 28 -21.32 10.99 1.34
N LYS A 29 -21.53 11.36 2.60
CA LYS A 29 -22.32 12.56 2.92
C LYS A 29 -21.80 13.16 4.22
N ASP A 30 -21.00 14.22 4.07
CA ASP A 30 -20.51 15.09 5.14
C ASP A 30 -19.39 14.53 6.04
N SER A 31 -18.22 14.23 5.46
CA SER A 31 -16.91 14.59 6.02
C SER A 31 -15.80 14.29 5.01
N ALA A 32 -14.69 15.00 5.12
CA ALA A 32 -13.55 15.00 4.21
C ALA A 32 -13.08 13.59 3.78
N PRO A 33 -12.50 13.46 2.57
CA PRO A 33 -11.93 12.19 2.10
C PRO A 33 -10.77 11.80 3.02
N THR A 34 -11.07 11.00 4.03
CA THR A 34 -10.11 10.59 5.06
C THR A 34 -9.67 9.17 4.70
N ASP A 35 -8.65 9.14 3.84
CA ASP A 35 -7.49 8.26 4.00
C ASP A 35 -7.72 6.75 4.14
N ALA A 36 -7.82 6.01 3.02
CA ALA A 36 -7.49 4.57 3.06
C ALA A 36 -7.12 3.90 1.72
N VAL A 37 -7.54 4.41 0.55
CA VAL A 37 -7.32 3.67 -0.72
C VAL A 37 -6.19 4.26 -1.57
N LEU A 38 -5.86 5.54 -1.40
CA LEU A 38 -4.79 6.18 -2.15
C LEU A 38 -3.99 7.10 -1.22
N THR A 39 -3.18 6.56 -0.31
CA THR A 39 -1.93 7.25 0.02
C THR A 39 -1.13 7.23 -1.27
N ALA A 40 -1.42 8.23 -2.11
CA ALA A 40 -0.87 8.33 -3.42
C ALA A 40 0.66 8.31 -3.28
N PRO A 41 1.37 7.58 -4.14
CA PRO A 41 2.77 7.89 -4.40
C PRO A 41 2.93 9.32 -4.96
N ALA A 42 1.89 10.15 -5.06
CA ALA A 42 1.88 11.45 -5.71
C ALA A 42 3.02 12.37 -5.25
N LEU A 43 3.40 12.33 -3.96
CA LEU A 43 4.53 13.13 -3.49
C LEU A 43 5.90 12.60 -3.96
N SER A 44 5.98 11.31 -4.33
CA SER A 44 7.16 10.68 -4.94
C SER A 44 7.08 10.61 -6.48
N ALA A 45 5.88 10.68 -7.05
CA ALA A 45 5.64 10.54 -8.48
C ALA A 45 6.03 11.79 -9.27
N ASP A 46 5.95 12.96 -8.64
CA ASP A 46 6.39 14.23 -9.25
C ASP A 46 7.90 14.26 -9.47
N THR A 47 8.68 13.58 -8.62
CA THR A 47 10.16 13.59 -8.66
C THR A 47 10.78 12.33 -9.29
N ASP A 48 10.06 11.21 -9.38
CA ASP A 48 10.57 9.98 -9.98
C ASP A 48 10.14 9.84 -11.46
N PRO A 49 11.06 9.93 -12.44
CA PRO A 49 10.75 9.67 -13.84
C PRO A 49 10.13 8.28 -14.08
N MET A 50 10.43 7.29 -13.23
CA MET A 50 9.84 5.95 -13.33
C MET A 50 8.34 5.94 -12.99
N ALA A 51 7.92 6.75 -12.02
CA ALA A 51 6.51 6.83 -11.63
C ALA A 51 5.64 7.40 -12.75
N ARG A 52 6.17 8.37 -13.53
CA ARG A 52 5.46 8.92 -14.70
C ARG A 52 5.27 7.88 -15.81
N GLU A 53 6.27 7.05 -16.06
CA GLU A 53 6.18 5.97 -17.05
C GLU A 53 5.16 4.90 -16.63
N LEU A 54 5.22 4.50 -15.36
CA LEU A 54 4.25 3.57 -14.77
C LEU A 54 2.82 4.10 -14.84
N GLN A 55 2.62 5.40 -14.61
CA GLN A 55 1.31 6.03 -14.72
C GLN A 55 0.82 6.03 -16.17
N HIS A 56 1.68 6.37 -17.13
CA HIS A 56 1.34 6.31 -18.55
C HIS A 56 0.88 4.90 -18.96
N CYS A 57 1.63 3.88 -18.58
CA CYS A 57 1.30 2.48 -18.84
C CYS A 57 -0.01 2.02 -18.19
N GLN A 58 -0.36 2.56 -17.01
CA GLN A 58 -1.65 2.31 -16.37
C GLN A 58 -2.81 2.99 -17.10
N MET A 59 -2.60 4.21 -17.60
CA MET A 59 -3.63 4.98 -18.31
C MET A 59 -4.07 4.32 -19.62
N ILE A 60 -3.17 3.61 -20.30
CA ILE A 60 -3.48 2.87 -21.54
C ILE A 60 -4.02 1.46 -21.28
N GLY A 61 -4.02 1.00 -20.02
CA GLY A 61 -4.64 -0.24 -19.56
C GLY A 61 -4.16 -1.49 -20.30
N GLU A 62 -5.10 -2.23 -20.90
CA GLU A 62 -4.83 -3.47 -21.66
C GLU A 62 -3.82 -3.30 -22.79
N ALA A 63 -3.72 -2.12 -23.40
CA ALA A 63 -2.70 -1.86 -24.41
C ALA A 63 -1.28 -1.89 -23.81
N GLY A 64 -1.12 -1.37 -22.59
CA GLY A 64 0.14 -1.39 -21.86
C GLY A 64 0.54 -2.80 -21.40
N ALA A 65 -0.42 -3.70 -21.17
CA ALA A 65 -0.13 -5.09 -20.81
C ALA A 65 0.52 -5.91 -21.93
N ARG A 66 0.40 -5.47 -23.19
CA ARG A 66 1.04 -6.11 -24.36
C ARG A 66 2.26 -5.35 -24.87
N ASP A 67 2.54 -4.17 -24.33
CA ASP A 67 3.66 -3.33 -24.73
C ASP A 67 4.94 -3.71 -23.99
N THR A 68 6.02 -3.92 -24.73
CA THR A 68 7.31 -4.37 -24.16
C THR A 68 7.97 -3.33 -23.27
N ALA A 69 7.80 -2.03 -23.55
CA ALA A 69 8.36 -0.96 -22.73
C ALA A 69 7.61 -0.86 -21.40
N CYS A 70 6.28 -0.96 -21.42
CA CYS A 70 5.47 -0.98 -20.21
C CYS A 70 5.74 -2.20 -19.32
N LEU A 71 5.92 -3.39 -19.91
CA LEU A 71 6.31 -4.59 -19.16
C LEU A 71 7.69 -4.43 -18.49
N ALA A 72 8.65 -3.78 -19.18
CA ALA A 72 9.95 -3.49 -18.60
C ALA A 72 9.86 -2.49 -17.43
N ALA A 73 9.04 -1.44 -17.56
CA ALA A 73 8.82 -0.46 -16.50
C ALA A 73 8.23 -1.12 -15.22
N TRP A 74 7.26 -2.02 -15.36
CA TRP A 74 6.72 -2.78 -14.22
C TRP A 74 7.75 -3.71 -13.56
N ALA A 75 8.56 -4.38 -14.36
CA ALA A 75 9.60 -5.26 -13.85
C ALA A 75 10.63 -4.48 -13.01
N GLU A 76 11.07 -3.32 -13.49
CA GLU A 76 12.03 -2.47 -12.79
C GLU A 76 11.42 -1.81 -11.54
N ASN A 77 10.15 -1.37 -11.60
CA ASN A 77 9.43 -0.90 -10.42
C ASN A 77 9.41 -1.95 -9.31
N ARG A 78 9.05 -3.18 -9.66
CA ARG A 78 9.03 -4.31 -8.73
C ARG A 78 10.42 -4.58 -8.16
N ARG A 79 11.48 -4.54 -8.98
CA ARG A 79 12.87 -4.74 -8.53
C ARG A 79 13.27 -3.71 -7.48
N ARG A 80 12.94 -2.43 -7.68
CA ARG A 80 13.24 -1.34 -6.73
C ARG A 80 12.50 -1.51 -5.41
N PHE A 81 11.22 -1.88 -5.46
CA PHE A 81 10.42 -2.10 -4.25
C PHE A 81 10.88 -3.34 -3.47
N LEU A 82 11.22 -4.42 -4.16
CA LEU A 82 11.63 -5.69 -3.54
C LEU A 82 13.11 -5.75 -3.19
N THR A 83 13.91 -4.81 -3.69
CA THR A 83 15.32 -4.65 -3.34
C THR A 83 15.49 -3.30 -2.66
N PRO A 84 15.02 -3.13 -1.41
CA PRO A 84 15.47 -2.00 -0.62
C PRO A 84 16.99 -2.12 -0.58
N LYS A 85 17.68 -1.15 -1.22
CA LYS A 85 19.13 -1.00 -1.23
C LYS A 85 19.61 -1.42 0.14
N SER A 86 20.30 -2.58 0.18
CA SER A 86 20.62 -3.36 1.38
C SER A 86 20.64 -2.42 2.56
N ALA A 87 19.70 -2.58 3.50
CA ALA A 87 19.73 -1.85 4.75
C ALA A 87 21.20 -1.77 5.14
N ALA A 88 21.81 -0.59 5.01
CA ALA A 88 23.16 -0.39 5.49
C ALA A 88 23.07 -0.95 6.89
N PRO A 89 23.91 -1.94 7.26
CA PRO A 89 23.73 -2.67 8.51
C PRO A 89 23.48 -1.58 9.54
N ILE A 90 22.28 -1.57 10.11
CA ILE A 90 21.95 -0.64 11.18
C ILE A 90 23.06 -0.97 12.15
N ALA A 91 24.07 -0.09 12.21
CA ALA A 91 25.21 -0.31 13.07
C ALA A 91 24.55 -0.47 14.42
N ALA A 92 24.57 -1.70 14.94
CA ALA A 92 23.94 -2.03 16.19
C ALA A 92 24.38 -0.93 17.15
N PRO A 93 23.46 -0.26 17.88
CA PRO A 93 23.88 0.72 18.86
C PRO A 93 24.90 0.01 19.72
N ALA A 94 26.15 0.51 19.68
CA ALA A 94 27.24 -0.09 20.43
C ALA A 94 26.76 -0.25 21.88
N PRO A 95 27.03 -1.40 22.53
CA PRO A 95 26.67 -1.57 23.93
C PRO A 95 27.23 -0.37 24.69
N SER A 96 26.34 0.49 25.17
CA SER A 96 26.72 1.60 26.02
C SER A 96 27.09 0.98 27.35
N ASP A 97 28.39 0.81 27.60
CA ASP A 97 28.89 0.39 28.90
C ASP A 97 28.36 1.36 29.97
N PRO A 98 27.55 0.90 30.95
CA PRO A 98 27.04 1.77 31.99
C PRO A 98 27.99 1.73 33.20
N THR A 99 29.21 2.23 33.07
CA THR A 99 30.08 2.42 34.25
C THR A 99 31.15 3.48 34.03
N ALA A 100 30.76 4.74 34.12
CA ALA A 100 31.68 5.83 34.43
C ALA A 100 30.99 6.93 35.23
N THR A 101 30.47 6.58 36.41
CA THR A 101 30.26 7.55 37.49
C THR A 101 30.74 6.94 38.80
N THR A 102 31.94 7.34 39.20
CA THR A 102 32.33 7.72 40.57
C THR A 102 33.78 7.33 40.82
N SER A 103 34.67 8.31 40.71
CA SER A 103 35.89 8.32 41.52
C SER A 103 36.09 9.77 41.94
N ASP A 104 35.36 10.10 43.00
CA ASP A 104 35.60 11.17 43.93
C ASP A 104 37.11 11.30 44.23
N LYS A 105 37.64 12.51 44.02
CA LYS A 105 39.03 12.88 44.27
C LYS A 105 39.09 13.54 45.64
N GLY A 106 39.49 12.77 46.65
CA GLY A 106 39.97 13.28 47.94
C GLY A 106 41.50 13.23 47.99
N LEU A 107 42.15 14.38 47.77
CA LEU A 107 43.39 14.80 48.44
C LEU A 107 43.44 16.32 48.44
#